data_AF-A0A7S2FL37-F1
#
_entry.id   AF-A0A7S2FL37-F1
#
_cell.length_a   1.000
_cell.length_b   1.000
_cell.length_c   1.000
_cell.angle_alpha   90.00
_cell.angle_beta   90.00
_cell.angle_gamma   90.00
#
_symmetry.space_group_name_H-M   'P 1'
#
loop_
_entity.id
_entity.type
_entity.pdbx_description
1 polymer ?
#
loop_
_entity_poly.entity_id
_entity_poly.type
_entity_poly.pdbx_seq_one_letter_code
_entity_poly.pdbx_strand_id
1 'polypeptide(L)'
;MDDIADYDDYGLEDDEPQDNFHSGASGDAAMEEVEEEEEDIITKDSSDPDRRFCPRCTNMWGPWENKRRKKLMLKCRNCKYQEVADGTKPVYENYIVKQLKNTLETISPSMAQDPTLYHARIEGGCKAPTCPGQEAVLFQAESGTKANSLKLVFVCKTCGHKWINT
;
A
#
# COMPACT_ATOMS: atom_id res chain seq x y z
N MET A 1 52.35 9.93 38.01
CA MET A 1 52.60 8.52 37.68
C MET A 1 51.88 8.29 36.37
N ASP A 2 52.57 8.61 35.29
CA ASP A 2 52.15 8.40 33.91
C ASP A 2 53.22 7.47 33.34
N ASP A 3 52.86 6.23 33.05
CA ASP A 3 53.77 5.28 32.41
C ASP A 3 53.07 4.71 31.16
N ILE A 4 53.61 5.16 30.03
CA ILE A 4 53.53 4.54 28.71
C ILE A 4 54.51 3.36 28.72
N ALA A 5 54.07 2.20 28.24
CA ALA A 5 54.94 1.11 27.79
C ALA A 5 54.11 0.28 26.79
N ASP A 6 54.38 0.30 25.50
CA ASP A 6 55.55 -0.11 24.70
C ASP A 6 55.19 -1.39 23.95
N TYR A 7 55.47 -1.35 22.67
CA TYR A 7 54.97 -2.23 21.62
C TYR A 7 56.21 -2.85 20.98
N ASP A 8 56.44 -4.15 21.19
CA ASP A 8 57.50 -4.93 20.54
C ASP A 8 56.95 -6.37 20.36
N ASP A 9 56.83 -6.89 19.14
CA ASP A 9 57.88 -7.46 18.28
C ASP A 9 57.83 -8.98 18.35
N TYR A 10 57.29 -9.62 17.29
CA TYR A 10 57.72 -10.95 16.86
C TYR A 10 57.49 -11.08 15.34
N GLY A 11 58.56 -10.75 14.59
CA GLY A 11 59.18 -11.64 13.60
C GLY A 11 58.32 -12.35 12.55
N LEU A 12 58.47 -11.88 11.30
CA LEU A 12 58.18 -12.59 10.06
C LEU A 12 59.11 -13.81 9.87
N GLU A 13 58.58 -14.96 9.44
CA GLU A 13 59.29 -15.89 8.58
C GLU A 13 58.36 -16.36 7.46
N ASP A 14 58.83 -16.15 6.24
CA ASP A 14 58.25 -16.49 4.95
C ASP A 14 58.35 -18.00 4.67
N ASP A 15 57.34 -18.57 4.01
CA ASP A 15 57.53 -19.76 3.17
C ASP A 15 56.44 -19.83 2.08
N GLU A 16 56.81 -19.40 0.87
CA GLU A 16 56.11 -19.69 -0.38
C GLU A 16 56.31 -21.15 -0.80
N PRO A 17 55.37 -21.72 -1.57
CA PRO A 17 55.72 -22.73 -2.56
C PRO A 17 55.33 -22.30 -3.99
N GLN A 18 56.35 -21.82 -4.68
CA GLN A 18 56.77 -22.13 -6.06
C GLN A 18 55.69 -22.31 -7.15
N ASP A 19 55.49 -21.21 -7.87
CA ASP A 19 55.53 -21.04 -9.33
C ASP A 19 55.65 -22.33 -10.16
N ASN A 20 54.59 -22.66 -10.91
CA ASN A 20 54.73 -23.44 -12.13
C ASN A 20 54.13 -22.64 -13.29
N PHE A 21 55.02 -21.97 -14.00
CA PHE A 21 54.74 -21.17 -15.19
C PHE A 21 54.33 -22.09 -16.34
N HIS A 22 53.09 -21.96 -16.84
CA HIS A 22 52.75 -22.34 -18.20
C HIS A 22 52.16 -21.13 -18.92
N SER A 23 53.02 -20.56 -19.76
CA SER A 23 52.71 -19.54 -20.75
C SER A 23 51.64 -20.02 -21.74
N GLY A 24 50.62 -19.21 -22.02
CA GLY A 24 49.78 -19.44 -23.19
C GLY A 24 48.45 -18.71 -23.23
N ALA A 25 48.46 -17.57 -23.90
CA ALA A 25 47.37 -16.98 -24.70
C ALA A 25 46.15 -16.35 -23.98
N SER A 26 46.07 -15.04 -24.21
CA SER A 26 44.87 -14.21 -24.29
C SER A 26 43.63 -14.94 -24.82
N GLY A 27 42.56 -14.88 -24.03
CA GLY A 27 41.20 -15.03 -24.49
C GLY A 27 40.33 -14.17 -23.60
N ASP A 28 39.93 -13.01 -24.10
CA ASP A 28 38.81 -12.24 -23.55
C ASP A 28 37.54 -13.10 -23.67
N ALA A 29 37.30 -13.96 -22.69
CA ALA A 29 36.03 -14.62 -22.54
C ALA A 29 35.09 -13.59 -21.91
N ALA A 30 34.41 -12.83 -22.77
CA ALA A 30 33.23 -12.10 -22.39
C ALA A 30 32.29 -13.08 -21.66
N MET A 31 32.13 -12.88 -20.35
CA MET A 31 31.02 -13.48 -19.62
C MET A 31 29.76 -12.89 -20.23
N GLU A 32 29.10 -13.67 -21.09
CA GLU A 32 27.70 -13.45 -21.41
C GLU A 32 26.94 -13.51 -20.08
N GLU A 33 26.56 -12.33 -19.57
CA GLU A 33 25.56 -12.23 -18.53
C GLU A 33 24.29 -12.83 -19.13
N VAL A 34 24.00 -14.09 -18.76
CA VAL A 34 22.72 -14.72 -19.06
C VAL A 34 21.68 -13.91 -18.27
N GLU A 35 21.06 -12.96 -18.96
CA GLU A 35 19.85 -12.31 -18.47
C GLU A 35 18.76 -13.38 -18.46
N GLU A 36 18.68 -14.14 -17.37
CA GLU A 36 17.51 -14.97 -17.09
C GLU A 36 16.30 -14.03 -17.05
N GLU A 37 15.51 -14.04 -18.12
CA GLU A 37 14.19 -13.42 -18.17
C GLU A 37 13.27 -14.20 -17.21
N GLU A 38 13.44 -13.98 -15.90
CA GLU A 38 12.47 -14.40 -14.91
C GLU A 38 11.16 -13.68 -15.25
N GLU A 39 10.20 -14.40 -15.82
CA GLU A 39 8.85 -13.90 -16.02
C GLU A 39 8.34 -13.36 -14.68
N ASP A 40 8.21 -12.03 -14.58
CA ASP A 40 7.78 -11.37 -13.37
C ASP A 40 6.39 -11.90 -13.01
N ILE A 41 6.28 -12.76 -12.00
CA ILE A 41 5.00 -13.26 -11.49
C ILE A 41 4.27 -12.07 -10.85
N ILE A 42 3.49 -11.35 -11.64
CA ILE A 42 2.57 -10.32 -11.15
C ILE A 42 1.35 -11.06 -10.60
N THR A 43 1.32 -11.25 -9.28
CA THR A 43 0.27 -11.97 -8.54
C THR A 43 -1.06 -11.20 -8.57
N LYS A 44 -1.79 -11.19 -9.71
CA LYS A 44 -3.20 -10.71 -9.94
C LYS A 44 -3.70 -9.38 -9.32
N ASP A 45 -4.00 -8.41 -10.20
CA ASP A 45 -4.90 -7.24 -10.09
C ASP A 45 -4.74 -6.24 -8.90
N SER A 46 -4.40 -4.97 -9.17
CA SER A 46 -4.28 -3.88 -8.17
C SER A 46 -5.56 -3.50 -7.42
N SER A 47 -6.68 -4.16 -7.74
CA SER A 47 -7.92 -4.05 -6.98
C SER A 47 -8.01 -5.02 -5.79
N ASP A 48 -7.13 -6.03 -5.71
CA ASP A 48 -7.16 -7.03 -4.65
C ASP A 48 -6.63 -6.48 -3.29
N PRO A 49 -7.46 -6.45 -2.22
CA PRO A 49 -7.01 -6.05 -0.89
C PRO A 49 -5.91 -6.96 -0.29
N ASP A 50 -5.78 -8.20 -0.76
CA ASP A 50 -4.81 -9.19 -0.29
C ASP A 50 -3.37 -8.90 -0.78
N ARG A 51 -3.21 -8.02 -1.79
CA ARG A 51 -1.90 -7.53 -2.24
C ARG A 51 -1.18 -6.59 -1.27
N ARG A 52 -1.78 -6.27 -0.12
CA ARG A 52 -1.11 -5.48 0.92
C ARG A 52 -0.10 -6.28 1.73
N PHE A 53 -0.18 -7.61 1.66
CA PHE A 53 0.59 -8.50 2.53
C PHE A 53 1.38 -9.52 1.73
N CYS A 54 2.54 -9.88 2.28
CA CYS A 54 3.35 -10.96 1.75
C CYS A 54 2.58 -12.29 1.82
N PRO A 55 2.45 -13.05 0.71
CA PRO A 55 1.69 -14.30 0.69
C PRO A 55 2.32 -15.41 1.54
N ARG A 56 3.60 -15.26 1.94
CA ARG A 56 4.33 -16.29 2.70
C ARG A 56 4.20 -16.14 4.21
N CYS A 57 4.18 -14.91 4.71
CA CYS A 57 4.22 -14.64 6.15
C CYS A 57 3.24 -13.56 6.62
N THR A 58 2.37 -13.09 5.72
CA THR A 58 1.27 -12.13 6.00
C THR A 58 1.75 -10.80 6.57
N ASN A 59 3.05 -10.50 6.50
CA ASN A 59 3.60 -9.21 6.88
C ASN A 59 3.38 -8.19 5.78
N MET A 60 3.22 -6.93 6.16
CA MET A 60 3.01 -5.84 5.21
C MET A 60 4.23 -5.67 4.29
N TRP A 61 3.96 -5.43 3.00
CA TRP A 61 5.00 -5.14 2.02
C TRP A 61 5.71 -3.82 2.30
N GLY A 62 7.00 -3.77 1.97
CA GLY A 62 7.74 -2.52 1.83
C GLY A 62 7.98 -2.19 0.35
N PRO A 63 7.84 -0.93 -0.07
CA PRO A 63 8.25 -0.51 -1.41
C PRO A 63 9.79 -0.56 -1.52
N TRP A 64 10.30 -1.04 -2.65
CA TRP A 64 11.74 -1.12 -2.93
C TRP A 64 12.03 -0.87 -4.41
N GLU A 65 13.15 -0.22 -4.73
CA GLU A 65 13.54 0.08 -6.10
C GLU A 65 14.54 -0.96 -6.63
N ASN A 66 14.21 -1.62 -7.75
CA ASN A 66 15.21 -2.33 -8.54
C ASN A 66 15.90 -1.34 -9.50
N LYS A 67 17.08 -0.84 -9.12
CA LYS A 67 17.82 0.19 -9.86
C LYS A 67 18.24 -0.24 -11.28
N ARG A 68 18.61 -1.52 -11.45
CA ARG A 68 19.03 -2.06 -12.75
C ARG A 68 17.88 -2.06 -13.75
N ARG A 69 16.71 -2.54 -13.31
CA ARG A 69 15.52 -2.66 -14.16
C ARG A 69 14.62 -1.41 -14.15
N LYS A 70 14.92 -0.43 -13.28
CA LYS A 70 14.10 0.77 -13.03
C LYS A 70 12.63 0.43 -12.74
N LYS A 71 12.41 -0.65 -11.97
CA LYS A 71 11.07 -1.13 -11.58
C LYS A 71 10.86 -0.98 -10.08
N LEU A 72 9.62 -0.66 -9.69
CA LEU A 72 9.15 -0.73 -8.31
C LEU A 72 8.90 -2.20 -7.93
N MET A 73 9.41 -2.60 -6.77
CA MET A 73 9.24 -3.92 -6.19
C MET A 73 8.52 -3.81 -4.85
N LEU A 74 7.77 -4.85 -4.51
CA LEU A 74 7.26 -5.10 -3.16
C LEU A 74 8.19 -6.13 -2.50
N LYS A 75 8.78 -5.76 -1.36
CA LYS A 75 9.72 -6.61 -0.62
C LYS A 75 9.24 -6.84 0.79
N CYS A 76 9.22 -8.09 1.23
CA CYS A 76 8.91 -8.42 2.62
C CYS A 76 10.12 -8.09 3.51
N ARG A 77 9.88 -7.53 4.70
CA ARG A 77 10.95 -7.27 5.67
C ARG A 77 11.37 -8.51 6.45
N ASN A 78 10.44 -9.45 6.64
CA ASN A 78 10.62 -10.60 7.52
C ASN A 78 11.08 -11.86 6.78
N CYS A 79 10.80 -11.97 5.48
CA CYS A 79 11.27 -13.07 4.64
C CYS A 79 11.92 -12.54 3.36
N LYS A 80 12.52 -13.43 2.56
CA LYS A 80 13.21 -13.05 1.32
C LYS A 80 12.29 -12.89 0.11
N TYR A 81 10.98 -13.01 0.29
CA TYR A 81 10.02 -12.93 -0.80
C TYR A 81 9.89 -11.48 -1.31
N GLN A 82 9.87 -11.34 -2.62
CA GLN A 82 9.74 -10.07 -3.34
C GLN A 82 8.99 -10.30 -4.64
N GLU A 83 8.27 -9.28 -5.12
CA GLU A 83 7.55 -9.31 -6.39
C GLU A 83 7.56 -7.92 -7.04
N VAL A 84 7.29 -7.86 -8.34
CA VAL A 84 7.16 -6.58 -9.04
C VAL A 84 5.84 -5.92 -8.64
N ALA A 85 5.91 -4.63 -8.28
CA ALA A 85 4.71 -3.88 -7.94
C ALA A 85 3.87 -3.60 -9.20
N ASP A 86 2.55 -3.64 -9.03
CA ASP A 86 1.62 -3.20 -10.04
C ASP A 86 1.67 -1.67 -10.18
N GLY A 87 2.14 -1.19 -11.34
CA GLY A 87 2.33 0.22 -11.62
C GLY A 87 1.05 1.03 -11.85
N THR A 88 -0.13 0.43 -11.73
CA THR A 88 -1.41 1.12 -11.95
C THR A 88 -1.77 2.13 -10.85
N LYS A 89 -1.22 1.98 -9.63
CA LYS A 89 -1.48 2.88 -8.50
C LYS A 89 -0.17 3.36 -7.84
N PRO A 90 -0.12 4.60 -7.31
CA PRO A 90 1.06 5.10 -6.61
C PRO A 90 1.23 4.45 -5.23
N VAL A 91 2.46 4.49 -4.71
CA VAL A 91 2.80 3.95 -3.37
C VAL A 91 2.06 4.68 -2.25
N TYR A 92 1.82 5.98 -2.42
CA TYR A 92 1.17 6.82 -1.44
C TYR A 92 0.33 7.90 -2.11
N GLU A 93 -0.88 8.11 -1.61
CA GLU A 93 -1.77 9.20 -1.98
C GLU A 93 -2.24 9.92 -0.71
N ASN A 94 -2.24 11.25 -0.75
CA ASN A 94 -2.77 12.07 0.33
C ASN A 94 -3.98 12.88 -0.14
N TYR A 95 -5.17 12.46 0.28
CA TYR A 95 -6.41 13.18 0.00
C TYR A 95 -6.62 14.31 1.01
N ILE A 96 -6.15 15.51 0.66
CA ILE A 96 -6.27 16.71 1.51
C ILE A 96 -7.74 17.11 1.75
N VAL A 97 -8.57 16.99 0.71
CA VAL A 97 -10.01 17.23 0.78
C VAL A 97 -10.73 15.91 0.57
N LYS A 98 -11.32 15.38 1.64
CA LYS A 98 -12.15 14.16 1.56
C LYS A 98 -13.46 14.49 0.87
N GLN A 99 -13.81 13.74 -0.17
CA GLN A 99 -15.10 13.90 -0.85
C GLN A 99 -16.23 13.38 0.04
N LEU A 100 -17.36 14.09 0.08
CA LEU A 100 -18.53 13.72 0.90
C LEU A 100 -19.12 12.35 0.53
N LYS A 101 -18.92 11.89 -0.70
CA LYS A 101 -19.37 10.56 -1.15
C LYS A 101 -18.69 9.44 -0.36
N ASN A 102 -17.41 9.60 -0.02
CA ASN A 102 -16.67 8.63 0.80
C ASN A 102 -17.24 8.58 2.23
N THR A 103 -17.85 9.66 2.71
CA THR A 103 -18.52 9.71 4.01
C THR A 103 -19.84 8.92 4.03
N LEU A 104 -20.54 8.76 2.90
CA LEU A 104 -21.77 7.95 2.88
C LEU A 104 -21.50 6.47 3.15
N GLU A 105 -20.31 5.98 2.79
CA GLU A 105 -19.91 4.60 3.05
C GLU A 105 -19.72 4.35 4.54
N THR A 106 -19.21 5.33 5.29
CA THR A 106 -18.96 5.20 6.74
C THR A 106 -20.25 5.24 7.58
N ILE A 107 -21.34 5.75 7.02
CA ILE A 107 -22.64 5.84 7.71
C ILE A 107 -23.31 4.48 7.75
N SER A 108 -23.70 4.02 8.94
CA SER A 108 -24.40 2.74 9.09
C SER A 108 -25.88 2.87 8.68
N PRO A 109 -26.46 1.91 7.93
CA PRO A 109 -27.90 1.84 7.69
C PRO A 109 -28.73 1.81 8.98
N SER A 110 -28.17 1.28 10.09
CA SER A 110 -28.83 1.21 11.40
C SER A 110 -29.15 2.57 12.01
N MET A 111 -28.51 3.65 11.54
CA MET A 111 -28.81 5.01 11.98
C MET A 111 -30.27 5.41 11.71
N ALA A 112 -30.96 4.73 10.77
CA ALA A 112 -32.38 4.95 10.53
C ALA A 112 -33.29 4.62 11.73
N GLN A 113 -32.79 3.83 12.68
CA GLN A 113 -33.50 3.43 13.90
C GLN A 113 -33.18 4.33 15.10
N ASP A 114 -32.23 5.26 14.97
CA ASP A 114 -31.85 6.15 16.06
C ASP A 114 -32.99 7.13 16.37
N PRO A 115 -33.58 7.08 17.59
CA PRO A 115 -34.69 7.96 17.96
C PRO A 115 -34.26 9.41 18.18
N THR A 116 -32.96 9.68 18.32
CA THR A 116 -32.43 11.03 18.58
C THR A 116 -32.19 11.84 17.31
N LEU A 117 -32.07 11.17 16.17
CA LEU A 117 -31.91 11.82 14.87
C LEU A 117 -33.27 12.33 14.35
N TYR A 118 -33.23 13.30 13.44
CA TYR A 118 -34.45 13.90 12.90
C TYR A 118 -35.12 12.99 11.88
N HIS A 119 -36.41 12.70 12.06
CA HIS A 119 -37.21 11.85 11.19
C HIS A 119 -38.11 12.70 10.29
N ALA A 120 -38.06 12.50 8.98
CA ALA A 120 -38.92 13.23 8.05
C ALA A 120 -39.44 12.36 6.90
N ARG A 121 -40.60 12.77 6.36
CA ARG A 121 -41.11 12.27 5.09
C ARG A 121 -40.35 12.92 3.94
N ILE A 122 -39.98 12.13 2.94
CA ILE A 122 -39.25 12.60 1.76
C ILE A 122 -40.20 12.72 0.58
N GLU A 123 -40.28 13.93 0.05
CA GLU A 123 -40.98 14.20 -1.21
C GLU A 123 -40.29 13.50 -2.38
N GLY A 124 -41.06 12.75 -3.16
CA GLY A 124 -40.53 11.90 -4.24
C GLY A 124 -39.93 10.57 -3.78
N GLY A 125 -40.00 10.25 -2.48
CA GLY A 125 -39.61 8.94 -1.94
C GLY A 125 -38.10 8.68 -1.92
N CYS A 126 -37.75 7.47 -1.53
CA CYS A 126 -36.37 6.99 -1.50
C CYS A 126 -35.73 7.04 -2.90
N LYS A 127 -34.46 7.45 -2.97
CA LYS A 127 -33.69 7.50 -4.23
C LYS A 127 -33.23 6.13 -4.75
N ALA A 128 -33.43 5.07 -3.97
CA ALA A 128 -33.13 3.71 -4.43
C ALA A 128 -34.18 3.26 -5.47
N PRO A 129 -33.76 2.68 -6.62
CA PRO A 129 -34.67 2.40 -7.75
C PRO A 129 -35.91 1.56 -7.43
N THR A 130 -35.83 0.68 -6.43
CA THR A 130 -36.88 -0.29 -6.10
C THR A 130 -37.50 -0.07 -4.72
N CYS A 131 -37.12 0.98 -4.00
CA CYS A 131 -37.59 1.19 -2.64
C CYS A 131 -38.85 2.07 -2.60
N PRO A 132 -39.99 1.58 -2.07
CA PRO A 132 -41.20 2.39 -1.91
C PRO A 132 -41.16 3.31 -0.67
N GLY A 133 -40.05 3.31 0.08
CA GLY A 133 -39.91 4.03 1.33
C GLY A 133 -40.08 5.54 1.14
N GLN A 134 -40.86 6.15 2.04
CA GLN A 134 -41.13 7.60 2.03
C GLN A 134 -40.60 8.31 3.27
N GLU A 135 -39.98 7.58 4.19
CA GLU A 135 -39.41 8.15 5.41
C GLU A 135 -37.91 7.91 5.48
N ALA A 136 -37.23 8.87 6.07
CA ALA A 136 -35.82 8.78 6.36
C ALA A 136 -35.45 9.51 7.64
N VAL A 137 -34.27 9.18 8.11
CA VAL A 137 -33.54 9.96 9.10
C VAL A 137 -32.61 10.94 8.40
N LEU A 138 -32.48 12.14 8.95
CA LEU A 138 -31.67 13.23 8.42
C LEU A 138 -30.70 13.74 9.47
N PHE A 139 -29.49 14.05 9.03
CA PHE A 139 -28.49 14.74 9.85
C PHE A 139 -27.53 15.52 8.96
N GLN A 140 -26.85 16.50 9.54
CA GLN A 140 -25.85 17.28 8.83
C GLN A 140 -24.61 16.43 8.55
N ALA A 141 -24.11 16.47 7.31
CA ALA A 141 -22.84 15.83 6.97
C ALA A 141 -21.71 16.47 7.76
N GLU A 142 -20.79 15.64 8.27
CA GLU A 142 -19.56 16.13 8.87
C GLU A 142 -18.75 16.89 7.83
N SER A 143 -18.59 18.19 8.05
CA SER A 143 -17.74 19.03 7.23
C SER A 143 -16.32 18.98 7.78
N GLY A 144 -15.34 18.58 6.96
CA GLY A 144 -13.93 18.76 7.31
C GLY A 144 -13.59 20.24 7.57
N THR A 145 -12.42 20.51 8.16
CA THR A 145 -11.97 21.80 8.73
C THR A 145 -12.06 23.04 7.83
N LYS A 146 -12.48 22.91 6.56
CA LYS A 146 -12.65 24.01 5.59
C LYS A 146 -13.99 24.00 4.83
N ALA A 147 -14.92 23.10 5.17
CA ALA A 147 -16.17 22.97 4.42
C ALA A 147 -17.33 23.70 5.13
N ASN A 148 -17.71 24.89 4.65
CA ASN A 148 -18.89 25.63 5.10
C ASN A 148 -20.21 25.09 4.49
N SER A 149 -20.24 23.86 4.00
CA SER A 149 -21.41 23.32 3.32
C SER A 149 -22.37 22.64 4.31
N LEU A 150 -23.56 23.23 4.51
CA LEU A 150 -24.66 22.68 5.31
C LEU A 150 -25.40 21.56 4.55
N LYS A 151 -24.67 20.53 4.12
CA LYS A 151 -25.27 19.40 3.38
C LYS A 151 -25.96 18.46 4.35
N LEU A 152 -27.17 18.02 3.98
CA LEU A 152 -27.92 17.02 4.72
C LEU A 152 -27.70 15.63 4.12
N VAL A 153 -27.46 14.65 4.97
CA VAL A 153 -27.47 13.23 4.64
C VAL A 153 -28.83 12.65 5.00
N PHE A 154 -29.32 11.77 4.14
CA PHE A 154 -30.59 11.05 4.29
C PHE A 154 -30.30 9.56 4.38
N VAL A 155 -30.94 8.87 5.31
CA VAL A 155 -30.91 7.40 5.44
C VAL A 155 -32.33 6.88 5.43
N CYS A 156 -32.72 6.17 4.36
CA CYS A 156 -34.07 5.62 4.22
C CYS A 156 -34.36 4.59 5.32
N LYS A 157 -35.52 4.71 5.97
CA LYS A 157 -35.96 3.75 7.00
C LYS A 157 -36.28 2.36 6.48
N THR A 158 -36.68 2.24 5.22
CA THR A 158 -37.16 0.97 4.65
C THR A 158 -36.01 0.11 4.13
N CYS A 159 -35.07 0.70 3.38
CA CYS A 159 -33.99 -0.04 2.72
C CYS A 159 -32.58 0.36 3.17
N GLY A 160 -32.44 1.39 4.02
CA GLY A 160 -31.13 1.87 4.46
C GLY A 160 -30.31 2.59 3.38
N HIS A 161 -30.90 2.92 2.23
CA HIS A 161 -30.22 3.68 1.19
C HIS A 161 -29.83 5.07 1.69
N LYS A 162 -28.63 5.53 1.31
CA LYS A 162 -27.99 6.75 1.81
C LYS A 162 -27.73 7.70 0.67
N TRP A 163 -28.12 8.96 0.81
CA TRP A 163 -27.85 10.01 -0.20
C TRP A 163 -27.74 11.39 0.45
N ILE A 164 -27.30 12.37 -0.34
CA ILE A 164 -27.09 13.75 0.10
C ILE A 164 -28.06 14.65 -0.66
N ASN A 165 -28.56 15.72 -0.02
CA ASN A 165 -29.25 16.80 -0.75
C ASN A 165 -28.24 17.51 -1.65
N THR A 166 -28.39 17.32 -2.96
CA THR A 166 -27.64 18.01 -4.02
C THR A 166 -28.37 19.26 -4.45
#